data_AF-A0A0F5JLG3-F1
#
_entry.id   AF-A0A0F5JLG3-F1
#
_cell.length_a   1.000
_cell.length_b   1.000
_cell.length_c   1.000
_cell.angle_alpha   90.00
_cell.angle_beta   90.00
_cell.angle_gamma   90.00
#
_symmetry.space_group_name_H-M   'P 1'
#
loop_
_entity.id
_entity.type
_entity.pdbx_description
1 polymer ?
#
loop_
_entity_poly.entity_id
_entity_poly.type
_entity_poly.pdbx_seq_one_letter_code
_entity_poly.pdbx_strand_id
1 'polypeptide(L)'
;MYILILVIACFNYVNLSFSRVFKQLYSLHIQKLMGAGSGQLSMQLFADTFMTVGFGFLIAQLIQFDLLGIMNRIMSIQVPVNFLYSSQMLPVTFGFILFLACIPALYMSRRLPDMSVSMYNNFYRGKAKGRIITSLAIVQFIISFILIIGNISVRRQISLLYDKAENYKGIYTFSVGDNETSMFRLKENIGSLSGIQAVALSNPIYEWPLGEFSPDGTYESYTSEDGDEEIMEVMGYKLLKGLPWKEAIERYPHPVYLNRTWAQSLFPDGELPVGSLIKEYEPRLKDRPPFGDDHVIAGVVEDYFMYVFR
;
A
#
# COMPACT_ATOMS: atom_id res chain seq x y z
N MET A 1 -2.18 4.31 -7.23
CA MET A 1 -2.26 5.72 -6.78
C MET A 1 -1.26 6.61 -7.51
N TYR A 2 0.04 6.25 -7.55
CA TYR A 2 1.08 7.06 -8.20
C TYR A 2 0.84 7.37 -9.69
N ILE A 3 0.30 6.40 -10.46
CA ILE A 3 -0.06 6.58 -11.87
C ILE A 3 -1.15 7.67 -12.03
N LEU A 4 -2.16 7.70 -11.16
CA LEU A 4 -3.22 8.71 -11.18
C LEU A 4 -2.68 10.11 -10.85
N ILE A 5 -1.76 10.21 -9.88
CA ILE A 5 -1.09 11.48 -9.53
C ILE A 5 -0.25 11.99 -10.71
N LEU A 6 0.50 11.09 -11.37
CA LEU A 6 1.28 11.42 -12.55
C LEU A 6 0.38 11.93 -13.70
N VAL A 7 -0.74 11.27 -13.93
CA VAL A 7 -1.74 11.69 -14.92
C VAL A 7 -2.27 13.10 -14.62
N ILE A 8 -2.62 13.40 -13.36
CA ILE A 8 -3.03 14.77 -12.96
C ILE A 8 -1.91 15.79 -13.20
N ALA A 9 -0.68 15.46 -12.84
CA ALA A 9 0.47 16.34 -13.05
C ALA A 9 0.67 16.63 -14.55
N CYS A 10 0.52 15.63 -15.41
CA CYS A 10 0.56 15.81 -16.86
C CYS A 10 -0.58 16.71 -17.36
N PHE A 11 -1.83 16.48 -16.92
CA PHE A 11 -2.96 17.34 -17.30
C PHE A 11 -2.78 18.79 -16.83
N ASN A 12 -2.27 18.98 -15.61
CA ASN A 12 -1.97 20.30 -15.04
C ASN A 12 -0.87 21.01 -15.84
N TYR A 13 0.21 20.29 -16.17
CA TYR A 13 1.29 20.80 -17.00
C TYR A 13 0.79 21.20 -18.39
N VAL A 14 -0.03 20.37 -19.04
CA VAL A 14 -0.62 20.71 -20.35
C VAL A 14 -1.47 21.97 -20.26
N ASN A 15 -2.30 22.11 -19.21
CA ASN A 15 -3.13 23.30 -18.97
C ASN A 15 -2.29 24.59 -18.79
N LEU A 16 -1.23 24.53 -17.98
CA LEU A 16 -0.30 25.65 -17.76
C LEU A 16 0.53 25.96 -19.02
N SER A 17 0.99 24.92 -19.71
CA SER A 17 1.80 25.03 -20.93
C SER A 17 1.03 25.69 -22.06
N PHE A 18 -0.24 25.31 -22.28
CA PHE A 18 -1.11 26.00 -23.26
C PHE A 18 -1.15 27.51 -23.00
N SER A 19 -1.42 27.94 -21.75
CA SER A 19 -1.47 29.36 -21.39
C SER A 19 -0.15 30.09 -21.62
N ARG A 20 1.00 29.42 -21.41
CA ARG A 20 2.34 29.99 -21.64
C ARG A 20 2.67 30.09 -23.12
N VAL A 21 2.38 29.05 -23.91
CA VAL A 21 2.58 29.03 -25.36
C VAL A 21 1.79 30.15 -26.05
N PHE A 22 0.58 30.46 -25.57
CA PHE A 22 -0.18 31.60 -26.08
C PHE A 22 0.50 32.96 -25.85
N LYS A 23 1.10 33.19 -24.67
CA LYS A 23 1.85 34.43 -24.38
C LYS A 23 3.12 34.53 -25.24
N GLN A 24 3.83 33.43 -25.38
CA GLN A 24 5.04 33.36 -26.22
C GLN A 24 4.70 33.56 -27.71
N LEU A 25 3.61 33.00 -28.21
CA LEU A 25 3.17 33.22 -29.60
C LEU A 25 2.81 34.69 -29.86
N TYR A 26 2.20 35.38 -28.90
CA TYR A 26 1.90 36.82 -29.03
C TYR A 26 3.17 37.67 -29.14
N SER A 27 4.20 37.40 -28.32
CA SER A 27 5.48 38.11 -28.41
C SER A 27 6.22 37.80 -29.71
N LEU A 28 6.18 36.55 -30.19
CA LEU A 28 6.79 36.15 -31.46
C LEU A 28 6.09 36.78 -32.66
N HIS A 29 4.76 36.96 -32.61
CA HIS A 29 3.98 37.61 -33.68
C HIS A 29 4.32 39.11 -33.79
N ILE A 30 4.47 39.80 -32.64
CA ILE A 30 4.90 41.21 -32.59
C ILE A 30 6.32 41.35 -33.14
N GLN A 31 7.24 40.45 -32.77
CA GLN A 31 8.62 40.49 -33.25
C GLN A 31 8.75 40.20 -34.76
N LYS A 32 7.92 39.29 -35.30
CA LYS A 32 7.83 39.06 -36.77
C LYS A 32 7.29 40.30 -37.50
N LEU A 33 6.29 40.99 -36.95
CA LEU A 33 5.75 42.25 -37.50
C LEU A 33 6.79 43.38 -37.48
N MET A 34 7.74 43.34 -36.54
CA MET A 34 8.87 44.26 -36.44
C MET A 34 10.09 43.87 -37.30
N GLY A 35 9.98 42.83 -38.14
CA GLY A 35 11.03 42.45 -39.10
C GLY A 35 12.10 41.47 -38.59
N ALA A 36 11.86 40.78 -37.46
CA ALA A 36 12.82 39.81 -36.93
C ALA A 36 12.98 38.57 -37.84
N GLY A 37 14.23 38.16 -38.08
CA GLY A 37 14.56 36.97 -38.86
C GLY A 37 14.11 35.67 -38.18
N SER A 38 13.54 34.75 -38.97
CA SER A 38 12.99 33.46 -38.50
C SER A 38 13.97 32.58 -37.73
N GLY A 39 15.27 32.65 -38.05
CA GLY A 39 16.33 31.91 -37.34
C GLY A 39 16.61 32.42 -35.93
N GLN A 40 16.64 33.74 -35.72
CA GLN A 40 16.90 34.34 -34.42
C GLN A 40 15.74 34.06 -33.44
N LEU A 41 14.50 34.04 -33.97
CA LEU A 41 13.29 33.72 -33.23
C LEU A 41 13.28 32.25 -32.73
N SER A 42 13.72 31.31 -33.57
CA SER A 42 13.80 29.88 -33.22
C SER A 42 14.87 29.62 -32.16
N MET A 43 16.04 30.29 -32.28
CA MET A 43 17.13 30.19 -31.30
C MET A 43 16.71 30.73 -29.93
N GLN A 44 16.02 31.87 -29.88
CA GLN A 44 15.53 32.46 -28.63
C GLN A 44 14.50 31.56 -27.95
N LEU A 45 13.57 31.00 -28.72
CA LEU A 45 12.55 30.09 -28.19
C LEU A 45 13.15 28.78 -27.66
N PHE A 46 14.16 28.25 -28.35
CA PHE A 46 14.91 27.09 -27.90
C PHE A 46 15.61 27.36 -26.57
N ALA A 47 16.31 28.49 -26.45
CA ALA A 47 17.01 28.87 -25.22
C ALA A 47 16.06 29.05 -24.03
N ASP A 48 14.91 29.72 -24.23
CA ASP A 48 13.91 29.96 -23.18
C ASP A 48 13.28 28.64 -22.68
N THR A 49 12.96 27.74 -23.62
CA THR A 49 12.41 26.40 -23.31
C THR A 49 13.45 25.54 -22.58
N PHE A 50 14.70 25.56 -23.05
CA PHE A 50 15.81 24.81 -22.45
C PHE A 50 16.10 25.29 -21.03
N MET A 51 16.19 26.61 -20.81
CA MET A 51 16.40 27.18 -19.47
C MET A 51 15.26 26.81 -18.52
N THR A 52 14.01 26.94 -18.97
CA THR A 52 12.85 26.64 -18.12
C THR A 52 12.79 25.18 -17.69
N VAL A 53 13.06 24.24 -18.60
CA VAL A 53 13.09 22.80 -18.29
C VAL A 53 14.30 22.46 -17.40
N GLY A 54 15.46 23.04 -17.68
CA GLY A 54 16.67 22.86 -16.87
C GLY A 54 16.50 23.32 -15.41
N PHE A 55 15.95 24.52 -15.20
CA PHE A 55 15.68 25.02 -13.84
C PHE A 55 14.63 24.18 -13.11
N GLY A 56 13.54 23.79 -13.78
CA GLY A 56 12.52 22.92 -13.19
C GLY A 56 13.09 21.57 -12.75
N PHE A 57 14.01 21.01 -13.54
CA PHE A 57 14.71 19.76 -13.21
C PHE A 57 15.60 19.90 -11.98
N LEU A 58 16.42 20.95 -11.89
CA LEU A 58 17.29 21.18 -10.73
C LEU A 58 16.48 21.26 -9.43
N ILE A 59 15.35 21.97 -9.46
CA ILE A 59 14.45 22.08 -8.31
C ILE A 59 13.84 20.71 -7.98
N ALA A 60 13.40 19.94 -8.98
CA ALA A 60 12.83 18.62 -8.76
C ALA A 60 13.85 17.65 -8.13
N GLN A 61 15.12 17.68 -8.54
CA GLN A 61 16.19 16.87 -7.93
C GLN A 61 16.45 17.24 -6.47
N LEU A 62 16.50 18.54 -6.16
CA LEU A 62 16.65 19.01 -4.77
C LEU A 62 15.51 18.50 -3.89
N ILE A 63 14.27 18.66 -4.35
CA ILE A 63 13.08 18.18 -3.62
C ILE A 63 13.11 16.66 -3.46
N GLN A 64 13.49 15.92 -4.52
CA GLN A 64 13.58 14.47 -4.47
C GLN A 64 14.59 13.99 -3.41
N PHE A 65 15.74 14.65 -3.31
CA PHE A 65 16.77 14.31 -2.33
C PHE A 65 16.25 14.49 -0.89
N ASP A 66 15.60 15.61 -0.60
CA ASP A 66 15.03 15.88 0.74
C ASP A 66 13.87 14.93 1.07
N LEU A 67 12.98 14.66 0.11
CA LEU A 67 11.84 13.76 0.31
C LEU A 67 12.30 12.31 0.55
N LEU A 68 13.38 11.87 -0.08
CA LEU A 68 13.91 10.52 0.13
C LEU A 68 14.31 10.31 1.60
N GLY A 69 14.96 11.29 2.21
CA GLY A 69 15.35 11.24 3.62
C GLY A 69 14.14 11.23 4.57
N ILE A 70 13.05 11.92 4.20
CA ILE A 70 11.78 11.87 4.96
C ILE A 70 11.11 10.51 4.80
N MET A 71 11.06 9.96 3.59
CA MET A 71 10.47 8.65 3.32
C MET A 71 11.20 7.51 4.04
N ASN A 72 12.53 7.53 4.04
CA ASN A 72 13.33 6.53 4.76
C ASN A 72 13.06 6.58 6.28
N ARG A 73 12.80 7.77 6.85
CA ARG A 73 12.45 7.93 8.27
C ARG A 73 11.03 7.47 8.60
N ILE A 74 10.06 7.73 7.72
CA ILE A 74 8.65 7.38 7.97
C ILE A 74 8.40 5.89 7.74
N MET A 75 9.03 5.29 6.72
CA MET A 75 8.78 3.90 6.35
C MET A 75 9.76 2.89 6.97
N SER A 76 10.82 3.35 7.64
CA SER A 76 11.91 2.50 8.14
C SER A 76 12.57 1.63 7.05
N ILE A 77 12.35 1.96 5.77
CA ILE A 77 13.00 1.32 4.63
C ILE A 77 14.30 2.07 4.39
N GLN A 78 15.43 1.38 4.53
CA GLN A 78 16.73 1.95 4.19
C GLN A 78 16.94 1.83 2.68
N VAL A 79 16.34 2.74 1.89
CA VAL A 79 16.75 2.90 0.50
C VAL A 79 18.02 3.75 0.50
N PRO A 80 19.21 3.18 0.25
CA PRO A 80 20.42 3.97 0.23
C PRO A 80 20.35 4.94 -0.94
N VAL A 81 20.67 6.21 -0.69
CA VAL A 81 20.74 7.25 -1.72
C VAL A 81 21.67 6.82 -2.88
N ASN A 82 22.68 6.00 -2.56
CA ASN A 82 23.61 5.38 -3.52
C ASN A 82 22.94 4.48 -4.56
N PHE A 83 21.74 3.92 -4.31
CA PHE A 83 21.02 3.14 -5.31
C PHE A 83 20.53 4.04 -6.46
N LEU A 84 20.06 5.26 -6.14
CA LEU A 84 19.60 6.23 -7.14
C LEU A 84 20.76 6.88 -7.91
N TYR A 85 21.90 7.07 -7.26
CA TYR A 85 23.12 7.61 -7.88
C TYR A 85 24.12 6.54 -8.32
N SER A 86 23.68 5.27 -8.39
CA SER A 86 24.52 4.19 -8.90
C SER A 86 24.89 4.47 -10.36
N SER A 87 26.12 4.12 -10.77
CA SER A 87 26.66 4.33 -12.12
C SER A 87 25.79 3.73 -13.23
N GLN A 88 24.88 2.81 -12.91
CA GLN A 88 23.92 2.20 -13.83
C GLN A 88 22.59 2.99 -13.97
N MET A 89 22.13 3.65 -12.90
CA MET A 89 20.88 4.42 -12.88
C MET A 89 21.08 5.85 -13.35
N LEU A 90 22.24 6.45 -13.07
CA LEU A 90 22.56 7.83 -13.45
C LEU A 90 22.46 8.10 -14.97
N PRO A 91 22.97 7.23 -15.87
CA PRO A 91 22.83 7.41 -17.32
C PRO A 91 21.40 7.23 -17.80
N VAL A 92 20.62 6.35 -17.17
CA VAL A 92 19.22 6.11 -17.52
C VAL A 92 18.37 7.32 -17.14
N THR A 93 18.55 7.85 -15.94
CA THR A 93 17.83 9.06 -15.49
C THR A 93 18.23 10.26 -16.37
N PHE A 94 19.53 10.49 -16.59
CA PHE A 94 20.03 11.58 -17.44
C PHE A 94 19.60 11.44 -18.91
N GLY A 95 19.58 10.22 -19.45
CA GLY A 95 19.12 9.91 -20.80
C GLY A 95 17.62 10.12 -20.95
N PHE A 96 16.81 9.72 -19.97
CA PHE A 96 15.37 9.97 -19.95
C PHE A 96 15.07 11.47 -19.88
N ILE A 97 15.86 12.23 -19.13
CA ILE A 97 15.77 13.70 -19.04
C ILE A 97 16.11 14.36 -20.38
N LEU A 98 17.23 13.97 -21.01
CA LEU A 98 17.63 14.52 -22.29
C LEU A 98 16.59 14.18 -23.37
N PHE A 99 16.00 12.99 -23.32
CA PHE A 99 14.89 12.61 -24.18
C PHE A 99 13.64 13.47 -23.94
N LEU A 100 13.20 13.65 -22.70
CA LEU A 100 12.04 14.47 -22.32
C LEU A 100 12.23 15.98 -22.55
N ALA A 101 13.44 16.50 -22.48
CA ALA A 101 13.74 17.91 -22.71
C ALA A 101 13.97 18.21 -24.20
N CYS A 102 14.67 17.30 -24.90
CA CYS A 102 15.04 17.50 -26.29
C CYS A 102 13.85 17.25 -27.23
N ILE A 103 12.94 16.32 -26.92
CA ILE A 103 11.77 16.06 -27.78
C ILE A 103 10.83 17.26 -27.88
N PRO A 104 10.37 17.91 -26.78
CA PRO A 104 9.53 19.09 -26.88
C PRO A 104 10.26 20.28 -27.49
N ALA A 105 11.55 20.47 -27.19
CA ALA A 105 12.35 21.57 -27.73
C ALA A 105 12.61 21.42 -29.24
N LEU A 106 12.94 20.22 -29.71
CA LEU A 106 13.09 19.90 -31.14
C LEU A 106 11.74 19.94 -31.87
N TYR A 107 10.67 19.44 -31.24
CA TYR A 107 9.32 19.49 -31.79
C TYR A 107 8.84 20.94 -31.97
N MET A 108 9.00 21.78 -30.94
CA MET A 108 8.73 23.22 -31.00
C MET A 108 9.59 23.93 -32.06
N SER A 109 10.90 23.70 -32.06
CA SER A 109 11.84 24.34 -32.99
C SER A 109 11.55 24.02 -34.46
N ARG A 110 11.13 22.78 -34.78
CA ARG A 110 10.84 22.35 -36.16
C ARG A 110 9.41 22.66 -36.62
N ARG A 111 8.41 22.69 -35.73
CA ARG A 111 6.99 22.88 -36.12
C ARG A 111 6.49 24.33 -36.06
N LEU A 112 7.16 25.24 -35.36
CA LEU A 112 6.76 26.66 -35.36
C LEU A 112 7.08 27.44 -36.65
N PRO A 113 8.13 27.11 -37.44
CA PRO A 113 8.36 27.78 -38.72
C PRO A 113 7.31 27.44 -39.81
N ASP A 114 6.79 26.20 -39.80
CA ASP A 114 5.85 25.69 -40.81
C ASP A 114 4.36 25.88 -40.46
N MET A 115 4.03 26.33 -39.25
CA MET A 115 2.66 26.77 -38.93
C MET A 115 2.38 28.12 -39.60
N SER A 116 2.08 28.02 -40.89
CA SER A 116 1.42 29.04 -41.69
C SER A 116 0.25 29.65 -40.92
N VAL A 117 0.18 30.98 -41.02
CA VAL A 117 -0.83 31.89 -40.47
C VAL A 117 -2.28 31.46 -40.80
N SER A 118 -2.50 30.53 -41.74
CA SER A 118 -3.84 30.03 -42.09
C SER A 118 -4.44 29.02 -41.11
N MET A 119 -3.64 28.13 -40.49
CA MET A 119 -4.14 27.19 -39.46
C MET A 119 -4.41 27.92 -38.12
N TYR A 120 -3.71 29.03 -37.93
CA TYR A 120 -3.82 29.94 -36.78
C TYR A 120 -5.19 30.62 -36.72
N ASN A 121 -5.71 31.18 -37.83
CA ASN A 121 -6.95 31.97 -37.78
C ASN A 121 -8.22 31.13 -37.52
N ASN A 122 -8.26 29.88 -37.98
CA ASN A 122 -9.42 28.98 -37.81
C ASN A 122 -9.49 28.29 -36.44
N PHE A 123 -8.35 28.06 -35.78
CA PHE A 123 -8.32 27.47 -34.43
C PHE A 123 -8.39 28.53 -33.31
N TYR A 124 -7.90 29.76 -33.54
CA TYR A 124 -7.58 30.72 -32.46
C TYR A 124 -8.63 31.80 -32.16
N ARG A 125 -9.63 32.04 -33.02
CA ARG A 125 -10.63 33.13 -32.82
C ARG A 125 -11.99 32.69 -32.25
N GLY A 126 -12.21 31.39 -32.04
CA GLY A 126 -13.52 30.82 -31.70
C GLY A 126 -13.67 30.26 -30.28
N LYS A 127 -14.93 30.10 -29.84
CA LYS A 127 -15.39 29.48 -28.58
C LYS A 127 -14.77 28.08 -28.30
N ALA A 128 -14.15 27.44 -29.29
CA ALA A 128 -13.44 26.17 -29.18
C ALA A 128 -12.20 26.22 -28.26
N LYS A 129 -11.49 27.36 -28.20
CA LYS A 129 -10.33 27.57 -27.29
C LYS A 129 -10.71 27.39 -25.83
N GLY A 130 -11.77 28.08 -25.40
CA GLY A 130 -12.30 27.97 -24.04
C GLY A 130 -12.77 26.55 -23.78
N ARG A 131 -13.46 25.93 -24.74
CA ARG A 131 -14.02 24.59 -24.58
C ARG A 131 -12.95 23.52 -24.34
N ILE A 132 -11.81 23.56 -25.03
CA ILE A 132 -10.71 22.59 -24.83
C ILE A 132 -10.08 22.78 -23.45
N ILE A 133 -9.69 24.00 -23.08
CA ILE A 133 -9.05 24.29 -21.78
C ILE A 133 -10.01 23.96 -20.63
N THR A 134 -11.29 24.35 -20.76
CA THR A 134 -12.32 24.03 -19.79
C THR A 134 -12.56 22.52 -19.70
N SER A 135 -12.60 21.79 -20.82
CA SER A 135 -12.76 20.33 -20.80
C SER A 135 -11.58 19.63 -20.11
N LEU A 136 -10.35 20.11 -20.36
CA LEU A 136 -9.14 19.55 -19.77
C LEU A 136 -9.07 19.80 -18.27
N ALA A 137 -9.48 21.00 -17.84
CA ALA A 137 -9.60 21.34 -16.43
C ALA A 137 -10.69 20.51 -15.73
N ILE A 138 -11.83 20.30 -16.37
CA ILE A 138 -12.91 19.44 -15.82
C ILE A 138 -12.42 18.01 -15.61
N VAL A 139 -11.74 17.42 -16.60
CA VAL A 139 -11.16 16.07 -16.47
C VAL A 139 -10.16 16.02 -15.31
N GLN A 140 -9.30 17.03 -15.16
CA GLN A 140 -8.36 17.12 -14.04
C GLN A 140 -9.08 17.15 -12.68
N PHE A 141 -10.16 17.94 -12.55
CA PHE A 141 -10.96 17.99 -11.33
C PHE A 141 -11.63 16.64 -11.04
N ILE A 142 -12.16 15.94 -12.05
CA ILE A 142 -12.75 14.62 -11.89
C ILE A 142 -11.71 13.63 -11.32
N ILE A 143 -10.50 13.59 -11.87
CA ILE A 143 -9.45 12.67 -11.40
C ILE A 143 -9.01 13.04 -9.97
N SER A 144 -8.94 14.34 -9.63
CA SER A 144 -8.66 14.79 -8.26
C SER A 144 -9.73 14.32 -7.26
N PHE A 145 -11.02 14.41 -7.61
CA PHE A 145 -12.10 13.91 -6.76
C PHE A 145 -12.00 12.39 -6.54
N ILE A 146 -11.71 11.63 -7.60
CA ILE A 146 -11.52 10.16 -7.49
C ILE A 146 -10.38 9.84 -6.52
N LEU A 147 -9.26 10.58 -6.58
CA LEU A 147 -8.13 10.40 -5.65
C LEU A 147 -8.50 10.71 -4.20
N ILE A 148 -9.21 11.81 -3.95
CA ILE A 148 -9.64 12.19 -2.60
C ILE A 148 -10.57 11.12 -2.03
N ILE A 149 -11.58 10.69 -2.80
CA ILE A 149 -12.52 9.65 -2.37
C ILE A 149 -11.78 8.33 -2.14
N GLY A 150 -10.87 7.94 -3.04
CA GLY A 150 -10.05 6.75 -2.89
C GLY A 150 -9.19 6.78 -1.64
N ASN A 151 -8.52 7.90 -1.35
CA ASN A 151 -7.70 8.06 -0.15
C ASN A 151 -8.54 7.98 1.13
N ILE A 152 -9.70 8.66 1.16
CA ILE A 152 -10.63 8.59 2.30
C ILE A 152 -11.15 7.18 2.48
N SER A 153 -11.49 6.47 1.40
CA SER A 153 -11.96 5.09 1.45
C SER A 153 -10.91 4.16 2.04
N VAL A 154 -9.66 4.23 1.55
CA VAL A 154 -8.55 3.44 2.11
C VAL A 154 -8.30 3.79 3.58
N ARG A 155 -8.29 5.08 3.94
CA ARG A 155 -8.16 5.50 5.34
C ARG A 155 -9.27 4.96 6.22
N ARG A 156 -10.52 4.94 5.74
CA ARG A 156 -11.65 4.35 6.45
C ARG A 156 -11.51 2.84 6.57
N GLN A 157 -11.07 2.14 5.53
CA GLN A 157 -10.81 0.71 5.59
C GLN A 157 -9.75 0.38 6.65
N ILE A 158 -8.65 1.15 6.67
CA ILE A 158 -7.60 1.02 7.68
C ILE A 158 -8.15 1.33 9.07
N SER A 159 -8.97 2.38 9.23
CA SER A 159 -9.62 2.70 10.52
C SER A 159 -10.52 1.58 11.00
N LEU A 160 -11.33 0.97 10.12
CA LEU A 160 -12.18 -0.16 10.48
C LEU A 160 -11.37 -1.39 10.88
N LEU A 161 -10.21 -1.61 10.26
CA LEU A 161 -9.27 -2.64 10.69
C LEU A 161 -8.70 -2.33 12.08
N TYR A 162 -8.35 -1.07 12.35
CA TYR A 162 -7.89 -0.65 13.68
C TYR A 162 -8.98 -0.74 14.75
N ASP A 163 -10.22 -0.32 14.46
CA ASP A 163 -11.34 -0.40 15.41
C ASP A 163 -11.63 -1.87 15.76
N LYS A 164 -11.55 -2.78 14.78
CA LYS A 164 -11.66 -4.23 15.03
C LYS A 164 -10.47 -4.77 15.83
N ALA A 165 -9.27 -4.25 15.58
CA ALA A 165 -8.07 -4.59 16.33
C ALA A 165 -8.04 -3.94 17.73
N GLU A 166 -8.88 -2.94 18.01
CA GLU A 166 -8.97 -2.27 19.31
C GLU A 166 -9.48 -3.21 20.41
N ASN A 167 -10.13 -4.32 20.04
CA ASN A 167 -10.44 -5.42 20.95
C ASN A 167 -9.19 -6.05 21.59
N TYR A 168 -7.99 -5.83 21.03
CA TYR A 168 -6.70 -6.32 21.53
C TYR A 168 -5.84 -5.21 22.17
N LYS A 169 -6.43 -4.04 22.45
CA LYS A 169 -5.73 -2.90 23.05
C LYS A 169 -5.31 -3.23 24.48
N GLY A 170 -4.01 -3.15 24.76
CA GLY A 170 -3.43 -3.48 26.07
C GLY A 170 -2.74 -4.85 26.11
N ILE A 171 -2.78 -5.61 25.01
CA ILE A 171 -1.99 -6.84 24.86
C ILE A 171 -0.64 -6.46 24.24
N TYR A 172 0.43 -6.83 24.92
CA TYR A 172 1.80 -6.60 24.47
C TYR A 172 2.50 -7.94 24.27
N THR A 173 2.90 -8.21 23.04
CA THR A 173 3.65 -9.43 22.69
C THR A 173 5.13 -9.11 22.59
N PHE A 174 5.96 -9.91 23.25
CA PHE A 174 7.41 -9.82 23.20
C PHE A 174 7.98 -11.20 22.90
N SER A 175 8.87 -11.27 21.90
CA SER A 175 9.63 -12.49 21.64
C SER A 175 10.80 -12.56 22.61
N VAL A 176 10.83 -13.63 23.40
CA VAL A 176 11.91 -13.93 24.35
C VAL A 176 12.52 -15.23 23.85
N GLY A 177 13.85 -15.29 23.73
CA GLY A 177 14.53 -16.42 23.10
C GLY A 177 14.20 -17.78 23.72
N ASP A 178 14.61 -18.86 23.04
CA ASP A 178 14.12 -20.25 23.20
C ASP A 178 14.35 -20.95 24.56
N ASN A 179 14.68 -20.25 25.64
CA ASN A 179 14.87 -20.86 26.96
C ASN A 179 13.55 -20.88 27.76
N GLU A 180 12.86 -22.02 27.74
CA GLU A 180 11.60 -22.24 28.47
C GLU A 180 11.67 -21.85 29.95
N THR A 181 12.75 -22.23 30.66
CA THR A 181 12.86 -21.94 32.10
C THR A 181 12.91 -20.43 32.38
N SER A 182 13.55 -19.68 31.49
CA SER A 182 13.59 -18.21 31.56
C SER A 182 12.24 -17.60 31.21
N MET A 183 11.51 -18.16 30.23
CA MET A 183 10.17 -17.71 29.84
C MET A 183 9.15 -17.91 30.96
N PHE A 184 9.14 -19.07 31.63
CA PHE A 184 8.23 -19.32 32.76
C PHE A 184 8.48 -18.36 33.93
N ARG A 185 9.76 -18.14 34.30
CA ARG A 185 10.11 -17.15 35.33
C ARG A 185 9.71 -15.74 34.94
N LEU A 186 9.84 -15.39 33.65
CA LEU A 186 9.44 -14.09 33.15
C LEU A 186 7.92 -13.93 33.23
N LYS A 187 7.14 -14.94 32.83
CA LYS A 187 5.67 -14.98 32.99
C LYS A 187 5.27 -14.71 34.44
N GLU A 188 5.87 -15.42 35.39
CA GLU A 188 5.59 -15.28 36.83
C GLU A 188 5.93 -13.88 37.35
N ASN A 189 7.11 -13.35 37.00
CA ASN A 189 7.54 -12.01 37.40
C ASN A 189 6.62 -10.92 36.84
N ILE A 190 6.24 -11.02 35.56
CA ILE A 190 5.34 -10.05 34.92
C ILE A 190 3.94 -10.16 35.51
N GLY A 191 3.42 -11.37 35.72
CA GLY A 191 2.12 -11.58 36.36
C GLY A 191 2.02 -10.99 37.77
N SER A 192 3.15 -10.83 38.46
CA SER A 192 3.19 -10.21 39.80
C SER A 192 3.12 -8.66 39.79
N LEU A 193 3.27 -8.01 38.64
CA LEU A 193 3.26 -6.55 38.53
C LEU A 193 1.84 -5.98 38.66
N SER A 194 1.69 -4.93 39.46
CA SER A 194 0.41 -4.23 39.60
C SER A 194 0.01 -3.53 38.30
N GLY A 195 -1.17 -3.83 37.79
CA GLY A 195 -1.70 -3.29 36.52
C GLY A 195 -1.73 -4.28 35.36
N ILE A 196 -1.16 -5.48 35.53
CA ILE A 196 -1.26 -6.57 34.56
C ILE A 196 -2.42 -7.48 34.95
N GLN A 197 -3.36 -7.73 34.03
CA GLN A 197 -4.55 -8.53 34.29
C GLN A 197 -4.30 -10.02 34.11
N ALA A 198 -3.59 -10.39 33.04
CA ALA A 198 -3.24 -11.76 32.71
C ALA A 198 -1.96 -11.79 31.87
N VAL A 199 -1.24 -12.91 31.91
CA VAL A 199 -0.03 -13.15 31.11
C VAL A 199 -0.13 -14.56 30.57
N ALA A 200 0.14 -14.73 29.28
CA ALA A 200 0.13 -16.01 28.60
C ALA A 200 1.44 -16.18 27.81
N LEU A 201 1.92 -17.42 27.76
CA LEU A 201 2.96 -17.84 26.83
C LEU A 201 2.28 -18.40 25.59
N SER A 202 2.70 -17.92 24.41
CA SER A 202 2.21 -18.42 23.14
C SER A 202 3.35 -18.74 22.20
N ASN A 203 3.10 -19.70 21.30
CA ASN A 203 3.97 -19.96 20.18
C ASN A 203 3.75 -18.90 19.08
N PRO A 204 4.76 -18.64 18.24
CA PRO A 204 4.58 -17.75 17.10
C PRO A 204 3.49 -18.29 16.18
N ILE A 205 2.61 -17.40 15.73
CA ILE A 205 1.56 -17.76 14.77
C ILE A 205 2.20 -17.96 13.41
N TYR A 206 2.10 -19.19 12.91
CA TYR A 206 2.54 -19.56 11.58
C TYR A 206 1.34 -19.85 10.67
N GLU A 207 1.44 -19.39 9.42
CA GLU A 207 0.52 -19.79 8.37
C GLU A 207 1.06 -21.05 7.69
N TRP A 208 0.27 -22.12 7.74
CA TRP A 208 0.61 -23.40 7.14
C TRP A 208 -0.34 -23.73 5.99
N PRO A 209 0.17 -24.22 4.85
CA PRO A 209 -0.69 -24.64 3.74
C PRO A 209 -1.47 -25.91 4.13
N LEU A 210 -2.79 -25.87 3.94
CA LEU A 210 -3.72 -26.99 4.13
C LEU A 210 -3.58 -28.05 3.01
N GLY A 211 -3.02 -27.69 1.86
CA GLY A 211 -2.92 -28.58 0.70
C GLY A 211 -1.79 -28.21 -0.26
N GLU A 212 -1.76 -28.87 -1.41
CA GLU A 212 -0.86 -28.51 -2.50
C GLU A 212 -1.29 -27.20 -3.18
N PHE A 213 -0.34 -26.52 -3.81
CA PHE A 213 -0.62 -25.33 -4.60
C PHE A 213 -1.41 -25.72 -5.85
N SER A 214 -2.55 -25.08 -6.03
CA SER A 214 -3.34 -25.22 -7.25
C SER A 214 -2.55 -24.71 -8.47
N PRO A 215 -2.78 -25.26 -9.68
CA PRO A 215 -2.09 -24.83 -10.91
C PRO A 215 -2.31 -23.35 -11.28
N ASP A 216 -3.36 -22.72 -10.74
CA ASP A 216 -3.69 -21.30 -10.89
C ASP A 216 -2.95 -20.39 -9.89
N GLY A 217 -2.13 -20.97 -9.00
CA GLY A 217 -1.37 -20.26 -7.98
C GLY A 217 -2.13 -20.00 -6.68
N THR A 218 -3.34 -20.55 -6.52
CA THR A 218 -4.11 -20.45 -5.27
C THR A 218 -3.73 -21.57 -4.29
N TYR A 219 -3.82 -21.31 -2.99
CA TYR A 219 -3.66 -22.33 -1.95
C TYR A 219 -4.58 -22.02 -0.77
N GLU A 220 -5.02 -23.07 -0.08
CA GLU A 220 -5.69 -22.96 1.21
C GLU A 220 -4.64 -23.03 2.32
N SER A 221 -4.82 -22.22 3.35
CA SER A 221 -3.97 -22.22 4.54
C SER A 221 -4.78 -22.11 5.81
N TYR A 222 -4.14 -22.51 6.90
CA TYR A 222 -4.67 -22.33 8.24
C TYR A 222 -3.61 -21.65 9.12
N THR A 223 -4.10 -21.03 10.18
CA THR A 223 -3.30 -20.47 11.27
C THR A 223 -3.80 -21.11 12.56
N SER A 224 -2.88 -21.58 13.38
CA SER A 224 -3.16 -21.98 14.76
C SER A 224 -2.50 -20.99 15.70
N GLU A 225 -3.14 -20.81 16.85
CA GLU A 225 -2.57 -20.06 17.95
C GLU A 225 -2.56 -20.97 19.16
N ASP A 226 -1.36 -21.35 19.56
CA ASP A 226 -1.13 -22.27 20.66
C ASP A 226 -0.48 -21.52 21.80
N GLY A 227 -0.95 -21.79 23.01
CA GLY A 227 -0.38 -21.21 24.21
C GLY A 227 -0.80 -21.95 25.45
N ASP A 228 -0.44 -21.36 26.59
CA ASP A 228 -0.81 -21.86 27.90
C ASP A 228 -2.29 -21.56 28.26
N GLU A 229 -2.70 -21.99 29.45
CA GLU A 229 -4.09 -22.01 29.89
C GLU A 229 -4.76 -20.62 29.94
N GLU A 230 -3.97 -19.56 30.09
CA GLU A 230 -4.45 -18.18 30.17
C GLU A 230 -4.55 -17.49 28.81
N ILE A 231 -4.12 -18.11 27.70
CA ILE A 231 -4.15 -17.47 26.37
C ILE A 231 -5.56 -17.02 25.97
N MET A 232 -6.57 -17.84 26.29
CA MET A 232 -7.98 -17.52 26.01
C MET A 232 -8.46 -16.28 26.77
N GLU A 233 -7.94 -16.08 27.98
CA GLU A 233 -8.27 -14.95 28.86
C GLU A 233 -7.51 -13.68 28.41
N VAL A 234 -6.21 -13.81 28.10
CA VAL A 234 -5.38 -12.71 27.58
C VAL A 234 -5.91 -12.18 26.25
N MET A 235 -6.27 -13.08 25.34
CA MET A 235 -6.78 -12.74 24.02
C MET A 235 -8.26 -12.33 24.04
N GLY A 236 -8.96 -12.53 25.17
CA GLY A 236 -10.36 -12.17 25.33
C GLY A 236 -11.29 -12.92 24.39
N TYR A 237 -10.98 -14.17 24.04
CA TYR A 237 -11.79 -14.93 23.10
C TYR A 237 -13.17 -15.25 23.67
N LYS A 238 -14.19 -14.86 22.93
CA LYS A 238 -15.57 -15.12 23.32
C LYS A 238 -16.01 -16.50 22.84
N LEU A 239 -16.23 -17.41 23.80
CA LEU A 239 -16.81 -18.72 23.53
C LEU A 239 -18.28 -18.58 23.08
N LEU A 240 -18.61 -19.21 21.95
CA LEU A 240 -19.97 -19.22 21.39
C LEU A 240 -20.68 -20.54 21.69
N LYS A 241 -19.98 -21.67 21.60
CA LYS A 241 -20.53 -23.03 21.79
C LYS A 241 -19.42 -23.98 22.23
N GLY A 242 -19.76 -24.99 23.03
CA GLY A 242 -18.82 -26.02 23.49
C GLY A 242 -18.49 -25.90 24.97
N LEU A 243 -17.37 -26.49 25.37
CA LEU A 243 -16.89 -26.51 26.76
C LEU A 243 -16.09 -25.25 27.09
N PRO A 244 -16.21 -24.70 28.32
CA PRO A 244 -15.30 -23.68 28.83
C PRO A 244 -13.84 -24.17 28.81
N TRP A 245 -12.88 -23.30 28.47
CA TRP A 245 -11.48 -23.71 28.28
C TRP A 245 -10.81 -24.26 29.55
N LYS A 246 -11.14 -23.72 30.72
CA LYS A 246 -10.65 -24.25 32.01
C LYS A 246 -11.09 -25.71 32.22
N GLU A 247 -12.31 -26.06 31.85
CA GLU A 247 -12.81 -27.45 31.92
C GLU A 247 -12.24 -28.32 30.79
N ALA A 248 -12.01 -27.74 29.61
CA ALA A 248 -11.50 -28.47 28.45
C ALA A 248 -10.03 -28.90 28.64
N ILE A 249 -9.20 -28.07 29.27
CA ILE A 249 -7.78 -28.38 29.55
C ILE A 249 -7.65 -29.48 30.60
N GLU A 250 -8.57 -29.56 31.57
CA GLU A 250 -8.60 -30.67 32.54
C GLU A 250 -9.03 -32.00 31.90
N ARG A 251 -9.88 -31.93 30.88
CA ARG A 251 -10.51 -33.11 30.27
C ARG A 251 -9.76 -33.66 29.05
N TYR A 252 -9.10 -32.79 28.30
CA TYR A 252 -8.42 -33.13 27.05
C TYR A 252 -6.98 -32.63 27.08
N PRO A 253 -6.00 -33.40 26.57
CA PRO A 253 -4.60 -33.00 26.56
C PRO A 253 -4.36 -31.75 25.69
N HIS A 254 -5.00 -31.69 24.52
CA HIS A 254 -4.89 -30.55 23.59
C HIS A 254 -6.29 -30.13 23.08
N PRO A 255 -7.04 -29.31 23.84
CA PRO A 255 -8.34 -28.83 23.41
C PRO A 255 -8.21 -27.78 22.31
N VAL A 256 -8.94 -27.96 21.21
CA VAL A 256 -8.96 -27.08 20.04
C VAL A 256 -10.26 -26.30 19.98
N TYR A 257 -10.14 -24.98 19.80
CA TYR A 257 -11.25 -24.08 19.57
C TYR A 257 -11.23 -23.56 18.13
N LEU A 258 -12.35 -23.73 17.43
CA LEU A 258 -12.50 -23.27 16.04
C LEU A 258 -13.10 -21.87 16.02
N ASN A 259 -12.64 -20.99 15.14
CA ASN A 259 -13.37 -19.74 14.92
C ASN A 259 -14.70 -20.03 14.20
N ARG A 260 -15.68 -19.13 14.38
CA ARG A 260 -17.03 -19.27 13.83
C ARG A 260 -17.02 -19.60 12.33
N THR A 261 -16.21 -18.90 11.54
CA THR A 261 -16.16 -19.10 10.09
C THR A 261 -15.67 -20.50 9.71
N TRP A 262 -14.61 -21.01 10.36
CA TRP A 262 -14.10 -22.34 10.04
C TRP A 262 -15.02 -23.45 10.56
N ALA A 263 -15.62 -23.26 11.74
CA ALA A 263 -16.61 -24.19 12.29
C ALA A 263 -17.83 -24.33 11.37
N GLN A 264 -18.32 -23.25 10.77
CA GLN A 264 -19.43 -23.30 9.81
C GLN A 264 -19.05 -24.01 8.50
N SER A 265 -17.78 -23.92 8.09
CA SER A 265 -17.27 -24.62 6.90
C SER A 265 -17.22 -26.14 7.14
N LEU A 266 -16.71 -26.57 8.29
CA LEU A 266 -16.60 -28.00 8.64
C LEU A 266 -17.94 -28.61 9.06
N PHE A 267 -18.80 -27.83 9.72
CA PHE A 267 -20.06 -28.29 10.31
C PHE A 267 -21.23 -27.41 9.86
N PRO A 268 -21.66 -27.49 8.59
CA PRO A 268 -22.74 -26.66 8.06
C PRO A 268 -24.10 -26.91 8.75
N ASP A 269 -24.32 -28.11 9.30
CA ASP A 269 -25.53 -28.48 10.05
C ASP A 269 -25.54 -27.92 11.49
N GLY A 270 -24.43 -27.30 11.93
CA GLY A 270 -24.30 -26.66 13.24
C GLY A 270 -24.13 -27.61 14.43
N GLU A 271 -24.13 -28.93 14.21
CA GLU A 271 -23.75 -29.92 15.22
C GLU A 271 -22.23 -29.95 15.40
N LEU A 272 -21.77 -29.53 16.58
CA LEU A 272 -20.35 -29.49 16.89
C LEU A 272 -19.98 -30.78 17.64
N PRO A 273 -19.08 -31.62 17.11
CA PRO A 273 -18.72 -32.90 17.73
C PRO A 273 -17.69 -32.68 18.86
N VAL A 274 -18.12 -32.06 19.95
CA VAL A 274 -17.24 -31.81 21.11
C VAL A 274 -16.71 -33.13 21.68
N GLY A 275 -15.40 -33.24 21.86
CA GLY A 275 -14.73 -34.45 22.35
C GLY A 275 -14.20 -35.38 21.25
N SER A 276 -14.44 -35.06 19.98
CA SER A 276 -13.88 -35.78 18.83
C SER A 276 -12.55 -35.18 18.37
N LEU A 277 -11.75 -35.96 17.63
CA LEU A 277 -10.45 -35.51 17.12
C LEU A 277 -10.62 -34.63 15.88
N ILE A 278 -9.94 -33.48 15.83
CA ILE A 278 -10.06 -32.55 14.69
C ILE A 278 -9.67 -33.19 13.35
N LYS A 279 -8.69 -34.10 13.38
CA LYS A 279 -8.20 -34.84 12.21
C LYS A 279 -9.24 -35.78 11.58
N GLU A 280 -10.30 -36.15 12.30
CA GLU A 280 -11.40 -36.96 11.75
C GLU A 280 -12.25 -36.15 10.77
N TYR A 281 -12.33 -34.83 11.00
CA TYR A 281 -13.13 -33.90 10.19
C TYR A 281 -12.28 -33.11 9.19
N GLU A 282 -11.00 -32.91 9.49
CA GLU A 282 -10.03 -32.35 8.56
C GLU A 282 -8.76 -33.23 8.52
N PRO A 283 -8.77 -34.32 7.73
CA PRO A 283 -7.65 -35.26 7.64
C PRO A 283 -6.34 -34.62 7.18
N ARG A 284 -6.40 -33.50 6.46
CA ARG A 284 -5.22 -32.78 5.95
C ARG A 284 -4.35 -32.20 7.08
N LEU A 285 -4.90 -32.05 8.29
CA LEU A 285 -4.16 -31.56 9.45
C LEU A 285 -3.31 -32.64 10.14
N LYS A 286 -3.51 -33.93 9.84
CA LYS A 286 -2.89 -35.03 10.58
C LYS A 286 -1.35 -34.95 10.65
N ASP A 287 -0.71 -34.49 9.58
CA ASP A 287 0.74 -34.41 9.46
C ASP A 287 1.24 -32.94 9.52
N ARG A 288 0.44 -32.03 10.09
CA ARG A 288 0.70 -30.59 10.08
C ARG A 288 0.71 -30.00 11.50
N PRO A 289 1.74 -29.21 11.87
CA PRO A 289 1.84 -28.65 13.21
C PRO A 289 0.74 -27.61 13.48
N PRO A 290 0.24 -27.47 14.72
CA PRO A 290 0.59 -28.21 15.94
C PRO A 290 -0.14 -29.55 16.05
N PHE A 291 -1.03 -29.87 15.11
CA PHE A 291 -2.00 -30.95 15.25
C PHE A 291 -1.34 -32.32 15.33
N GLY A 292 -1.54 -32.97 16.47
CA GLY A 292 -1.13 -34.34 16.76
C GLY A 292 -2.30 -35.29 16.84
N ASP A 293 -2.03 -36.50 17.33
CA ASP A 293 -3.05 -37.56 17.42
C ASP A 293 -4.10 -37.35 18.52
N ASP A 294 -3.93 -36.32 19.35
CA ASP A 294 -4.63 -36.06 20.60
C ASP A 294 -5.30 -34.67 20.67
N HIS A 295 -5.39 -33.97 19.54
CA HIS A 295 -6.05 -32.68 19.42
C HIS A 295 -7.56 -32.84 19.28
N VAL A 296 -8.30 -32.40 20.31
CA VAL A 296 -9.73 -32.65 20.49
C VAL A 296 -10.54 -31.37 20.34
N ILE A 297 -11.60 -31.40 19.54
CA ILE A 297 -12.51 -30.25 19.39
C ILE A 297 -13.23 -29.99 20.73
N ALA A 298 -12.98 -28.83 21.33
CA ALA A 298 -13.56 -28.42 22.60
C ALA A 298 -14.70 -27.39 22.43
N GLY A 299 -14.63 -26.53 21.40
CA GLY A 299 -15.64 -25.51 21.20
C GLY A 299 -15.44 -24.63 19.97
N VAL A 300 -16.30 -23.60 19.86
CA VAL A 300 -16.27 -22.58 18.82
C VAL A 300 -16.20 -21.20 19.47
N VAL A 301 -15.27 -20.38 19.01
CA VAL A 301 -15.10 -18.98 19.43
C VAL A 301 -15.58 -18.02 18.35
N GLU A 302 -15.82 -16.77 18.74
CA GLU A 302 -16.09 -15.69 17.80
C GLU A 302 -14.91 -15.44 16.85
N ASP A 303 -15.21 -14.98 15.63
CA ASP A 303 -14.17 -14.62 14.69
C ASP A 303 -13.35 -13.45 15.24
N TYR A 304 -12.04 -13.63 15.24
CA TYR A 304 -11.09 -12.65 15.71
C TYR A 304 -10.22 -12.12 14.57
N PHE A 305 -9.69 -10.92 14.77
CA PHE A 305 -8.80 -10.25 13.83
C PHE A 305 -7.51 -9.90 14.54
N MET A 306 -6.43 -10.64 14.24
CA MET A 306 -5.12 -10.33 14.82
C MET A 306 -4.26 -9.58 13.82
N TYR A 307 -3.65 -8.49 14.29
CA TYR A 307 -2.59 -7.80 13.55
C TYR A 307 -1.26 -8.49 13.85
N VAL A 308 -0.75 -9.27 12.90
CA VAL A 308 0.63 -9.78 12.99
C VAL A 308 1.57 -8.62 12.69
N PHE A 309 2.18 -8.05 13.73
CA PHE A 309 3.33 -7.16 13.54
C PHE A 309 4.47 -7.97 12.93
N ARG A 310 4.83 -7.65 11.69
CA ARG A 310 6.05 -8.13 11.04
C ARG A 310 7.18 -7.12 11.23
#